data_AF-A0A2G5S8I0-F1
#
_entry.id   AF-A0A2G5S8I0-F1
#
_cell.length_a   1.000
_cell.length_b   1.000
_cell.length_c   1.000
_cell.angle_alpha   90.00
_cell.angle_beta   90.00
_cell.angle_gamma   90.00
#
_symmetry.space_group_name_H-M   'P 1'
#
loop_
_entity.id
_entity.type
_entity.pdbx_description
1 polymer ?
#
loop_
_entity_poly.entity_id
_entity_poly.type
_entity_poly.pdbx_seq_one_letter_code
_entity_poly.pdbx_strand_id
1 'polypeptide(L)'
;MKNSIFLPFFCILPCFLKLASGQNDFSDCDPKCVFQIGNLTSKSIGSFPKKCSKVCSKIYIDETSQLSAAQLKSAFKDMKILSGRLEIVHTTFKNLSFLAGLQTVEANAFGVDISGNPGLEELGLTNLTSISGIFFVTMNPKLKRLKLPSLKNAQLHSPYTMTPAVSVSFNSPQFCLTLQEAKILLNHRKINSFVFFSKVCKPGNPTKKNCVVPKIGCENLVGDLKIGPKFDFKKVKTLKFLYGSLIVKNSSLTDFKVFENLMEIVQMNSTKLAIDVQDNKNLQSAMFPKLRRIYTDHMIGVLFKSNHNSLKFDFKSCFSIRNAVNGPDNHFSTLFDDLSCEDMEKLKKPNGGR
;
A
#
# COMPACT_ATOMS: atom_id res chain seq x y z
N MET A 1 -55.60 15.58 -52.29
CA MET A 1 -54.36 15.99 -52.99
C MET A 1 -53.25 15.96 -51.95
N LYS A 2 -52.57 14.82 -51.74
CA LYS A 2 -51.27 14.44 -52.33
C LYS A 2 -50.22 15.55 -52.22
N ASN A 3 -49.29 15.41 -51.27
CA ASN A 3 -47.95 14.93 -51.60
C ASN A 3 -47.17 14.51 -50.35
N SER A 4 -46.75 13.24 -50.39
CA SER A 4 -45.76 12.61 -49.51
C SER A 4 -44.35 13.05 -49.94
N ILE A 5 -43.44 13.23 -48.97
CA ILE A 5 -42.02 12.89 -49.15
C ILE A 5 -41.57 12.13 -47.92
N PHE A 6 -41.45 10.82 -48.10
CA PHE A 6 -40.72 9.89 -47.25
C PHE A 6 -39.24 9.97 -47.66
N LEU A 7 -38.32 10.11 -46.71
CA LEU A 7 -36.90 9.83 -46.92
C LEU A 7 -36.40 9.04 -45.69
N PRO A 8 -36.04 7.76 -45.87
CA PRO A 8 -35.53 6.92 -44.81
C PRO A 8 -34.01 7.11 -44.70
N PHE A 9 -33.49 7.39 -43.52
CA PHE A 9 -32.06 7.29 -43.26
C PHE A 9 -31.80 6.23 -42.19
N PHE A 10 -31.68 5.00 -42.68
CA PHE A 10 -30.63 4.06 -42.34
C PHE A 10 -30.17 4.02 -40.87
N CYS A 11 -30.86 3.18 -40.09
CA CYS A 11 -30.24 2.44 -38.99
C CYS A 11 -29.08 1.61 -39.55
N ILE A 12 -27.84 2.10 -39.39
CA ILE A 12 -26.63 1.34 -39.65
C ILE A 12 -25.85 1.18 -38.34
N LEU A 13 -25.79 -0.08 -37.97
CA LEU A 13 -24.83 -0.79 -37.13
C LEU A 13 -25.13 -0.97 -35.63
N PRO A 14 -25.42 -2.22 -35.21
CA PRO A 14 -25.50 -2.65 -33.83
C PRO A 14 -24.09 -2.95 -33.32
N CYS A 15 -23.67 -2.36 -32.20
CA CYS A 15 -22.51 -2.89 -31.49
C CYS A 15 -22.41 -2.49 -30.02
N PHE A 16 -23.48 -2.59 -29.23
CA PHE A 16 -23.33 -2.67 -27.76
C PHE A 16 -24.37 -3.60 -27.14
N LEU A 17 -24.34 -4.85 -27.59
CA LEU A 17 -24.71 -6.00 -26.79
C LEU A 17 -23.53 -6.98 -26.89
N LYS A 18 -22.47 -6.71 -26.13
CA LYS A 18 -21.71 -7.83 -25.57
C LYS A 18 -22.64 -8.47 -24.55
N LEU A 19 -23.54 -9.32 -25.05
CA LEU A 19 -23.94 -10.51 -24.32
C LEU A 19 -22.67 -11.11 -23.74
N ALA A 20 -22.73 -11.51 -22.49
CA ALA A 20 -21.70 -12.30 -21.84
C ALA A 20 -21.42 -13.54 -22.72
N SER A 21 -20.45 -13.41 -23.63
CA SER A 21 -19.84 -14.58 -24.25
C SER A 21 -19.14 -15.27 -23.11
N GLY A 22 -19.63 -16.45 -22.74
CA GLY A 22 -19.03 -17.37 -21.79
C GLY A 22 -17.64 -17.78 -22.25
N GLN A 23 -16.70 -16.85 -22.15
CA GLN A 23 -15.29 -17.14 -22.20
C GLN A 23 -15.02 -17.90 -20.91
N ASN A 24 -14.61 -19.17 -21.02
CA ASN A 24 -14.19 -19.93 -19.86
C ASN A 24 -13.05 -19.14 -19.21
N ASP A 25 -13.32 -18.47 -18.09
CA ASP A 25 -12.35 -17.69 -17.32
C ASP A 25 -11.14 -18.54 -16.89
N PHE A 26 -11.22 -19.86 -17.07
CA PHE A 26 -10.27 -20.87 -16.65
C PHE A 26 -9.97 -21.90 -17.77
N SER A 27 -9.77 -21.45 -19.02
CA SER A 27 -9.46 -22.34 -20.16
C SER A 27 -8.25 -23.26 -19.94
N ASP A 28 -7.30 -22.83 -19.12
CA ASP A 28 -6.02 -23.52 -18.91
C ASP A 28 -6.04 -24.47 -17.70
N CYS A 29 -7.23 -24.69 -17.12
CA CYS A 29 -7.40 -25.50 -15.92
C CYS A 29 -7.99 -26.87 -16.23
N ASP A 30 -7.57 -27.90 -15.48
CA ASP A 30 -8.25 -29.20 -15.50
C ASP A 30 -9.72 -29.00 -15.13
N PRO A 31 -10.69 -29.36 -16.00
CA PRO A 31 -12.11 -29.19 -15.74
C PRO A 31 -12.58 -29.79 -14.41
N LYS A 32 -11.93 -30.87 -13.92
CA LYS A 32 -12.25 -31.50 -12.63
C LYS A 32 -11.84 -30.65 -11.42
N CYS A 33 -10.95 -29.68 -11.62
CA CYS A 33 -10.45 -28.76 -10.60
C CYS A 33 -11.02 -27.34 -10.76
N VAL A 34 -12.03 -27.16 -11.62
CA VAL A 34 -12.74 -25.90 -11.76
C VAL A 34 -13.98 -25.90 -10.88
N PHE A 35 -14.12 -24.86 -10.05
CA PHE A 35 -15.35 -24.61 -9.29
C PHE A 35 -16.06 -23.38 -9.86
N GLN A 36 -16.96 -23.62 -10.82
CA GLN A 36 -17.67 -22.57 -11.58
C GLN A 36 -18.71 -21.80 -10.75
N ILE A 37 -19.32 -22.46 -9.75
CA ILE A 37 -20.39 -21.86 -8.93
C ILE A 37 -19.87 -20.62 -8.20
N GLY A 38 -18.61 -20.67 -7.73
CA GLY A 38 -17.91 -19.59 -7.05
C GLY A 38 -18.39 -19.33 -5.62
N ASN A 39 -19.70 -19.13 -5.46
CA ASN A 39 -20.33 -18.93 -4.16
C ASN A 39 -20.34 -20.24 -3.35
N LEU A 40 -19.66 -20.25 -2.20
CA LEU A 40 -19.60 -21.39 -1.29
C LEU A 40 -20.68 -21.29 -0.22
N THR A 41 -21.60 -22.24 -0.24
CA THR A 41 -22.69 -22.39 0.72
C THR A 41 -22.79 -23.84 1.18
N SER A 42 -23.63 -24.12 2.17
CA SER A 42 -23.99 -25.48 2.56
C SER A 42 -24.47 -26.36 1.39
N LYS A 43 -25.05 -25.76 0.35
CA LYS A 43 -25.52 -26.47 -0.86
C LYS A 43 -24.44 -26.71 -1.89
N SER A 44 -23.51 -25.77 -2.08
CA SER A 44 -22.49 -25.84 -3.15
C SER A 44 -21.15 -26.44 -2.72
N ILE A 45 -20.85 -26.48 -1.42
CA ILE A 45 -19.58 -27.01 -0.90
C ILE A 45 -19.34 -28.49 -1.26
N GLY A 46 -20.41 -29.26 -1.49
CA GLY A 46 -20.32 -30.65 -1.95
C GLY A 46 -19.63 -30.81 -3.30
N SER A 47 -19.77 -29.80 -4.18
CA SER A 47 -19.18 -29.77 -5.52
C SER A 47 -17.79 -29.14 -5.56
N PHE A 48 -17.25 -28.69 -4.42
CA PHE A 48 -15.89 -28.15 -4.38
C PHE A 48 -14.85 -29.25 -4.65
N PRO A 49 -13.83 -29.03 -5.50
CA PRO A 49 -12.83 -30.06 -5.84
C PRO A 49 -11.94 -30.44 -4.65
N LYS A 50 -12.12 -31.65 -4.09
CA LYS A 50 -11.45 -32.14 -2.86
C LYS A 50 -10.14 -32.91 -3.07
N LYS A 51 -9.61 -32.98 -4.29
CA LYS A 51 -8.34 -33.69 -4.62
C LYS A 51 -7.46 -32.90 -5.59
N CYS A 52 -7.61 -31.59 -5.59
CA CYS A 52 -6.95 -30.70 -6.53
C CYS A 52 -5.96 -29.80 -5.80
N SER A 53 -4.68 -29.89 -6.15
CA SER A 53 -3.66 -28.98 -5.61
C SER A 53 -3.78 -27.56 -6.17
N LYS A 54 -4.20 -27.43 -7.43
CA LYS A 54 -4.55 -26.16 -8.07
C LYS A 54 -6.05 -26.17 -8.35
N VAL A 55 -6.77 -25.20 -7.81
CA VAL A 55 -8.21 -25.01 -8.04
C VAL A 55 -8.41 -23.71 -8.80
N CYS A 56 -9.26 -23.74 -9.80
CA CYS A 56 -9.60 -22.57 -10.59
C CYS A 56 -11.03 -22.12 -10.28
N SER A 57 -11.15 -20.94 -9.68
CA SER A 57 -12.44 -20.46 -9.19
C SER A 57 -12.40 -19.00 -8.77
N LYS A 58 -13.59 -18.37 -8.78
CA LYS A 58 -13.86 -17.12 -8.08
C LYS A 58 -14.58 -17.47 -6.78
N ILE A 59 -13.83 -17.82 -5.75
CA ILE A 59 -14.37 -18.26 -4.46
C ILE A 59 -14.97 -17.05 -3.74
N TYR A 60 -16.25 -17.15 -3.39
CA TYR A 60 -16.97 -16.15 -2.61
C TYR A 60 -17.58 -16.80 -1.36
N ILE A 61 -17.29 -16.23 -0.19
CA ILE A 61 -17.80 -16.67 1.12
C ILE A 61 -18.32 -15.45 1.86
N ASP A 62 -19.58 -15.49 2.26
CA ASP A 62 -20.19 -14.43 3.07
C ASP A 62 -21.02 -14.97 4.25
N GLU A 63 -21.77 -14.10 4.93
CA GLU A 63 -22.65 -14.44 6.04
C GLU A 63 -23.76 -15.43 5.66
N THR A 64 -24.13 -15.51 4.39
CA THR A 64 -25.19 -16.41 3.89
C THR A 64 -24.68 -17.82 3.61
N SER A 65 -23.36 -18.03 3.63
CA SER A 65 -22.73 -19.34 3.36
C SER A 65 -23.24 -20.45 4.28
N GLN A 66 -23.54 -20.13 5.55
CA GLN A 66 -23.90 -21.09 6.60
C GLN A 66 -22.86 -22.22 6.76
N LEU A 67 -21.58 -21.91 6.52
CA LEU A 67 -20.47 -22.86 6.62
C LEU A 67 -19.64 -22.62 7.87
N SER A 68 -19.33 -23.69 8.60
CA SER A 68 -18.36 -23.65 9.69
C SER A 68 -16.92 -23.63 9.16
N ALA A 69 -15.99 -23.11 9.97
CA ALA A 69 -14.57 -23.15 9.65
C ALA A 69 -14.05 -24.59 9.43
N ALA A 70 -14.63 -25.59 10.12
CA ALA A 70 -14.28 -26.99 9.94
C ALA A 70 -14.67 -27.53 8.56
N GLN A 71 -15.88 -27.19 8.08
CA GLN A 71 -16.34 -27.55 6.74
C GLN A 71 -15.46 -26.92 5.65
N LEU A 72 -15.15 -25.62 5.79
CA LEU A 72 -14.23 -24.93 4.87
C LEU A 72 -12.83 -25.55 4.90
N LYS A 73 -12.29 -25.83 6.09
CA LYS A 73 -10.98 -26.47 6.23
C LYS A 73 -10.94 -27.85 5.57
N SER A 74 -12.03 -28.62 5.67
CA SER A 74 -12.13 -29.90 4.97
C SER A 74 -12.23 -29.73 3.46
N ALA A 75 -12.92 -28.71 2.96
CA ALA A 75 -13.05 -28.47 1.52
C ALA A 75 -11.71 -28.03 0.91
N PHE A 76 -10.97 -27.14 1.59
CA PHE A 76 -9.73 -26.55 1.08
C PHE A 76 -8.46 -27.35 1.42
N LYS A 77 -8.60 -28.53 2.05
CA LYS A 77 -7.47 -29.30 2.60
C LYS A 77 -6.32 -29.51 1.61
N ASP A 78 -6.65 -29.83 0.35
CA ASP A 78 -5.66 -30.16 -0.68
C ASP A 78 -5.31 -28.96 -1.57
N MET A 79 -6.07 -27.87 -1.49
CA MET A 79 -5.85 -26.68 -2.31
C MET A 79 -4.62 -25.90 -1.84
N LYS A 80 -3.61 -25.82 -2.70
CA LYS A 80 -2.38 -25.03 -2.50
C LYS A 80 -2.33 -23.80 -3.38
N ILE A 81 -2.92 -23.87 -4.57
CA ILE A 81 -2.93 -22.78 -5.55
C ILE A 81 -4.39 -22.46 -5.88
N LEU A 82 -4.77 -21.20 -5.70
CA LEU A 82 -6.03 -20.68 -6.23
C LEU A 82 -5.71 -19.83 -7.46
N SER A 83 -6.23 -20.25 -8.61
CA SER A 83 -6.21 -19.46 -9.84
C SER A 83 -7.57 -18.81 -10.02
N GLY A 84 -7.64 -17.50 -9.81
CA GLY A 84 -8.87 -16.72 -9.81
C GLY A 84 -8.94 -15.81 -8.60
N ARG A 85 -10.13 -15.69 -7.99
CA ARG A 85 -10.42 -14.69 -6.97
C ARG A 85 -10.79 -15.35 -5.65
N LEU A 86 -10.36 -14.76 -4.54
CA LEU A 86 -10.80 -15.09 -3.18
C LEU A 86 -11.50 -13.89 -2.56
N GLU A 87 -12.79 -14.05 -2.25
CA GLU A 87 -13.61 -13.06 -1.57
C GLU A 87 -14.16 -13.64 -0.27
N ILE A 88 -13.89 -12.97 0.85
CA ILE A 88 -14.43 -13.33 2.16
C ILE A 88 -14.97 -12.06 2.80
N VAL A 89 -16.29 -11.91 2.75
CA VAL A 89 -16.97 -10.64 3.03
C VAL A 89 -18.01 -10.83 4.12
N HIS A 90 -18.12 -9.89 5.05
CA HIS A 90 -19.18 -9.87 6.08
C HIS A 90 -19.33 -11.14 6.95
N THR A 91 -18.30 -11.97 7.04
CA THR A 91 -18.33 -13.20 7.86
C THR A 91 -18.04 -12.92 9.34
N THR A 92 -18.37 -13.89 10.19
CA THR A 92 -18.11 -13.82 11.65
C THR A 92 -16.85 -14.57 12.08
N PHE A 93 -16.03 -15.04 11.15
CA PHE A 93 -14.81 -15.79 11.47
C PHE A 93 -13.79 -14.92 12.21
N LYS A 94 -13.13 -15.51 13.23
CA LYS A 94 -12.04 -14.84 13.96
C LYS A 94 -10.71 -14.86 13.21
N ASN A 95 -10.51 -15.86 12.36
CA ASN A 95 -9.36 -16.00 11.48
C ASN A 95 -9.72 -16.85 10.25
N LEU A 96 -8.84 -16.87 9.25
CA LEU A 96 -9.00 -17.64 8.02
C LEU A 96 -8.09 -18.87 7.99
N SER A 97 -7.81 -19.48 9.14
CA SER A 97 -6.92 -20.66 9.24
C SER A 97 -7.42 -21.88 8.48
N PHE A 98 -8.69 -21.91 8.07
CA PHE A 98 -9.21 -22.90 7.12
C PHE A 98 -8.54 -22.80 5.73
N LEU A 99 -7.84 -21.71 5.43
CA LEU A 99 -6.97 -21.51 4.25
C LEU A 99 -5.47 -21.65 4.57
N ALA A 100 -5.08 -22.18 5.74
CA ALA A 100 -3.67 -22.28 6.10
C ALA A 100 -2.83 -23.13 5.12
N GLY A 101 -3.46 -24.01 4.33
CA GLY A 101 -2.81 -24.78 3.26
C GLY A 101 -2.51 -23.99 1.98
N LEU A 102 -3.17 -22.85 1.77
CA LEU A 102 -3.04 -22.02 0.57
C LEU A 102 -1.63 -21.39 0.49
N GLN A 103 -0.97 -21.58 -0.65
CA GLN A 103 0.40 -21.14 -0.92
C GLN A 103 0.46 -20.01 -1.95
N THR A 104 -0.46 -20.02 -2.91
CA THR A 104 -0.46 -19.05 -4.01
C THR A 104 -1.88 -18.62 -4.37
N VAL A 105 -2.07 -17.32 -4.59
CA VAL A 105 -3.23 -16.77 -5.30
C VAL A 105 -2.74 -16.16 -6.61
N GLU A 106 -3.23 -16.69 -7.73
CA GLU A 106 -2.92 -16.27 -9.10
C GLU A 106 -4.15 -15.59 -9.70
N ALA A 107 -4.09 -14.28 -9.89
CA ALA A 107 -5.16 -13.48 -10.48
C ALA A 107 -4.61 -12.45 -11.48
N ASN A 108 -5.37 -12.24 -12.55
CA ASN A 108 -5.13 -11.22 -13.58
C ASN A 108 -5.82 -9.87 -13.28
N ALA A 109 -6.77 -9.87 -12.35
CA ALA A 109 -7.52 -8.69 -11.92
C ALA A 109 -7.73 -8.75 -10.41
N PHE A 110 -8.95 -8.97 -9.92
CA PHE A 110 -9.20 -9.11 -8.49
C PHE A 110 -8.65 -10.44 -7.96
N GLY A 111 -7.67 -10.36 -7.05
CA GLY A 111 -7.04 -11.53 -6.45
C GLY A 111 -7.63 -11.87 -5.08
N VAL A 112 -7.47 -10.97 -4.11
CA VAL A 112 -7.94 -11.18 -2.73
C VAL A 112 -8.75 -9.98 -2.28
N ASP A 113 -9.95 -10.25 -1.76
CA ASP A 113 -10.81 -9.28 -1.09
C ASP A 113 -11.29 -9.87 0.24
N ILE A 114 -10.82 -9.28 1.34
CA ILE A 114 -11.22 -9.67 2.69
C ILE A 114 -11.77 -8.44 3.38
N SER A 115 -13.09 -8.27 3.32
CA SER A 115 -13.72 -7.01 3.69
C SER A 115 -14.92 -7.14 4.60
N GLY A 116 -15.08 -6.18 5.50
CA GLY A 116 -16.27 -6.08 6.33
C GLY A 116 -16.46 -7.22 7.34
N ASN A 117 -15.42 -7.95 7.74
CA ASN A 117 -15.54 -9.06 8.68
C ASN A 117 -15.38 -8.56 10.14
N PRO A 118 -16.47 -8.33 10.91
CA PRO A 118 -16.41 -7.68 12.22
C PRO A 118 -15.70 -8.51 13.30
N GLY A 119 -15.67 -9.84 13.13
CA GLY A 119 -15.03 -10.78 14.06
C GLY A 119 -13.55 -11.05 13.79
N LEU A 120 -13.02 -10.64 12.63
CA LEU A 120 -11.72 -11.07 12.14
C LEU A 120 -10.58 -10.37 12.88
N GLU A 121 -9.68 -11.13 13.52
CA GLU A 121 -8.56 -10.62 14.31
C GLU A 121 -7.21 -10.75 13.58
N GLU A 122 -7.07 -11.77 12.75
CA GLU A 122 -5.92 -12.00 11.85
C GLU A 122 -6.37 -12.77 10.61
N LEU A 123 -5.66 -12.65 9.46
CA LEU A 123 -5.97 -13.50 8.31
C LEU A 123 -5.48 -14.93 8.57
N GLY A 124 -4.23 -15.08 8.99
CA GLY A 124 -3.66 -16.39 9.33
C GLY A 124 -3.37 -17.29 8.12
N LEU A 125 -3.08 -16.70 6.95
CA LEU A 125 -2.66 -17.40 5.74
C LEU A 125 -1.16 -17.75 5.82
N THR A 126 -0.80 -18.64 6.74
CA THR A 126 0.59 -18.86 7.18
C THR A 126 1.50 -19.43 6.09
N ASN A 127 0.94 -20.18 5.14
CA ASN A 127 1.72 -20.81 4.06
C ASN A 127 1.69 -19.99 2.76
N LEU A 128 1.02 -18.83 2.74
CA LEU A 128 0.92 -18.01 1.54
C LEU A 128 2.29 -17.41 1.21
N THR A 129 2.83 -17.79 0.05
CA THR A 129 4.16 -17.40 -0.43
C THR A 129 4.11 -16.36 -1.54
N SER A 130 3.04 -16.38 -2.34
CA SER A 130 2.89 -15.52 -3.51
C SER A 130 1.44 -15.08 -3.72
N ILE A 131 1.27 -13.82 -4.10
CA ILE A 131 -0.02 -13.22 -4.47
C ILE A 131 0.13 -12.39 -5.75
N SER A 132 -0.87 -12.43 -6.61
CA SER A 132 -0.99 -11.51 -7.76
C SER A 132 -2.39 -10.92 -7.88
N GLY A 133 -2.51 -9.86 -8.68
CA GLY A 133 -3.74 -9.11 -8.88
C GLY A 133 -3.96 -8.04 -7.81
N ILE A 134 -5.21 -7.66 -7.58
CA ILE A 134 -5.62 -6.69 -6.57
C ILE A 134 -5.70 -7.38 -5.19
N PHE A 135 -5.15 -6.73 -4.17
CA PHE A 135 -5.15 -7.21 -2.78
C PHE A 135 -5.82 -6.21 -1.83
N PHE A 136 -7.04 -6.52 -1.41
CA PHE A 136 -7.84 -5.71 -0.50
C PHE A 136 -8.09 -6.40 0.84
N VAL A 137 -7.80 -5.67 1.91
CA VAL A 137 -8.10 -6.06 3.29
C VAL A 137 -8.65 -4.82 3.99
N THR A 138 -9.96 -4.67 3.98
CA THR A 138 -10.61 -3.40 4.35
C THR A 138 -11.77 -3.60 5.33
N MET A 139 -12.07 -2.59 6.13
CA MET A 139 -13.28 -2.60 6.98
C MET A 139 -13.37 -3.79 7.96
N ASN A 140 -12.23 -4.29 8.46
CA ASN A 140 -12.20 -5.36 9.47
C ASN A 140 -11.82 -4.73 10.84
N PRO A 141 -12.78 -4.28 11.66
CA PRO A 141 -12.52 -3.42 12.82
C PRO A 141 -11.72 -4.09 13.94
N LYS A 142 -11.70 -5.43 14.01
CA LYS A 142 -10.92 -6.20 14.98
C LYS A 142 -9.58 -6.72 14.43
N LEU A 143 -9.30 -6.52 13.15
CA LEU A 143 -8.11 -7.08 12.50
C LEU A 143 -6.86 -6.35 12.98
N LYS A 144 -5.98 -7.06 13.68
CA LYS A 144 -4.74 -6.48 14.25
C LYS A 144 -3.51 -6.81 13.42
N ARG A 145 -3.52 -7.90 12.65
CA ARG A 145 -2.38 -8.38 11.85
C ARG A 145 -2.85 -9.09 10.58
N LEU A 146 -2.07 -9.01 9.50
CA LEU A 146 -2.29 -9.89 8.35
C LEU A 146 -1.84 -11.32 8.66
N LYS A 147 -0.65 -11.47 9.26
CA LYS A 147 -0.02 -12.75 9.59
C LYS A 147 0.28 -13.57 8.33
N LEU A 148 1.10 -12.98 7.46
CA LEU A 148 1.61 -13.58 6.22
C LEU A 148 3.13 -13.86 6.30
N PRO A 149 3.59 -14.71 7.25
CA PRO A 149 5.02 -14.89 7.53
C PRO A 149 5.80 -15.48 6.36
N SER A 150 5.15 -16.28 5.51
CA SER A 150 5.78 -16.96 4.38
C SER A 150 5.76 -16.13 3.09
N LEU A 151 5.15 -14.94 3.09
CA LEU A 151 5.01 -14.12 1.90
C LEU A 151 6.38 -13.64 1.43
N LYS A 152 6.68 -13.90 0.15
CA LYS A 152 7.95 -13.56 -0.50
C LYS A 152 7.74 -12.78 -1.79
N ASN A 153 6.67 -13.07 -2.52
CA ASN A 153 6.39 -12.45 -3.81
C ASN A 153 5.00 -11.81 -3.82
N ALA A 154 4.91 -10.62 -4.39
CA ALA A 154 3.68 -9.88 -4.58
C ALA A 154 3.75 -9.20 -5.95
N GLN A 155 2.96 -9.69 -6.89
CA GLN A 155 2.78 -9.11 -8.23
C GLN A 155 1.45 -8.36 -8.26
N LEU A 156 1.36 -7.36 -7.41
CA LEU A 156 0.13 -6.62 -7.18
C LEU A 156 0.00 -5.51 -8.21
N HIS A 157 -1.09 -5.57 -8.95
CA HIS A 157 -1.40 -4.63 -10.02
C HIS A 157 -2.92 -4.44 -10.10
N SER A 158 -3.32 -3.25 -10.52
CA SER A 158 -4.69 -2.97 -10.90
C SER A 158 -4.74 -2.68 -12.40
N PRO A 159 -5.54 -3.42 -13.18
CA PRO A 159 -5.80 -3.07 -14.58
C PRO A 159 -6.75 -1.87 -14.72
N TYR A 160 -7.29 -1.35 -13.61
CA TYR A 160 -8.24 -0.25 -13.59
C TYR A 160 -7.58 1.02 -13.05
N THR A 161 -7.75 2.14 -13.78
CA THR A 161 -7.09 3.42 -13.47
C THR A 161 -7.47 4.01 -12.11
N MET A 162 -8.72 3.80 -11.67
CA MET A 162 -9.25 4.37 -10.42
C MET A 162 -9.18 3.40 -9.22
N THR A 163 -8.73 2.17 -9.43
CA THR A 163 -8.66 1.15 -8.38
C THR A 163 -7.22 0.95 -7.97
N PRO A 164 -6.86 1.08 -6.66
CA PRO A 164 -5.50 0.81 -6.24
C PRO A 164 -5.18 -0.69 -6.36
N ALA A 165 -3.93 -1.05 -6.67
CA ALA A 165 -3.52 -2.45 -6.65
C ALA A 165 -3.59 -3.06 -5.23
N VAL A 166 -3.37 -2.22 -4.21
CA VAL A 166 -3.38 -2.63 -2.82
C VAL A 166 -4.19 -1.66 -1.97
N SER A 167 -5.10 -2.18 -1.15
CA SER A 167 -5.83 -1.39 -0.17
C SER A 167 -5.86 -2.11 1.17
N VAL A 168 -5.24 -1.51 2.18
CA VAL A 168 -5.32 -1.99 3.56
C VAL A 168 -5.73 -0.82 4.44
N SER A 169 -7.04 -0.69 4.63
CA SER A 169 -7.65 0.53 5.17
C SER A 169 -8.87 0.21 6.04
N PHE A 170 -9.24 1.13 6.94
CA PHE A 170 -10.41 0.99 7.81
C PHE A 170 -10.45 -0.30 8.65
N ASN A 171 -9.29 -0.84 9.00
CA ASN A 171 -9.16 -1.97 9.92
C ASN A 171 -9.02 -1.46 11.37
N SER A 172 -8.67 -2.34 12.31
CA SER A 172 -8.45 -1.93 13.71
C SER A 172 -7.47 -0.75 13.82
N PRO A 173 -7.69 0.22 14.74
CA PRO A 173 -6.69 1.26 15.04
C PRO A 173 -5.35 0.71 15.55
N GLN A 174 -5.34 -0.54 16.02
CA GLN A 174 -4.15 -1.28 16.45
C GLN A 174 -3.50 -2.08 15.32
N PHE A 175 -4.10 -2.11 14.13
CA PHE A 175 -3.58 -2.82 12.98
C PHE A 175 -2.21 -2.27 12.59
N CYS A 176 -1.28 -3.18 12.34
CA CYS A 176 0.01 -2.82 11.77
C CYS A 176 0.60 -3.98 10.96
N LEU A 177 1.42 -3.64 9.97
CA LEU A 177 2.18 -4.58 9.16
C LEU A 177 3.50 -4.91 9.85
N THR A 178 3.93 -6.17 9.80
CA THR A 178 5.33 -6.49 10.08
C THR A 178 6.25 -5.80 9.08
N LEU A 179 7.53 -5.62 9.45
CA LEU A 179 8.51 -5.03 8.54
C LEU A 179 8.68 -5.83 7.23
N GLN A 180 8.53 -7.15 7.29
CA GLN A 180 8.57 -8.01 6.10
C GLN A 180 7.36 -7.75 5.19
N GLU A 181 6.15 -7.75 5.74
CA GLU A 181 4.92 -7.45 4.99
C GLU A 181 5.00 -6.05 4.37
N ALA A 182 5.44 -5.04 5.13
CA ALA A 182 5.60 -3.67 4.63
C ALA A 182 6.59 -3.57 3.46
N LYS A 183 7.75 -4.25 3.54
CA LYS A 183 8.74 -4.27 2.45
C LYS A 183 8.23 -4.88 1.16
N ILE A 184 7.27 -5.79 1.25
CA ILE A 184 6.68 -6.47 0.09
C ILE A 184 5.51 -5.64 -0.45
N LEU A 185 4.56 -5.30 0.40
CA LEU A 185 3.30 -4.67 0.02
C LEU A 185 3.41 -3.17 -0.28
N LEU A 186 4.48 -2.51 0.17
CA LEU A 186 4.76 -1.09 -0.13
C LEU A 186 5.88 -0.93 -1.16
N ASN A 187 6.29 -2.01 -1.85
CA ASN A 187 7.38 -1.95 -2.83
C ASN A 187 6.93 -1.22 -4.11
N HIS A 188 7.13 0.08 -4.12
CA HIS A 188 6.73 0.95 -5.23
C HIS A 188 7.41 0.68 -6.58
N ARG A 189 8.53 -0.06 -6.60
CA ARG A 189 9.15 -0.47 -7.87
C ARG A 189 8.37 -1.60 -8.54
N LYS A 190 7.54 -2.30 -7.77
CA LYS A 190 6.75 -3.45 -8.22
C LYS A 190 5.25 -3.18 -8.21
N ILE A 191 4.79 -2.24 -7.38
CA ILE A 191 3.37 -1.98 -7.12
C ILE A 191 3.05 -0.56 -7.58
N ASN A 192 2.08 -0.43 -8.48
CA ASN A 192 1.76 0.83 -9.17
C ASN A 192 0.93 1.81 -8.33
N SER A 193 0.07 1.33 -7.44
CA SER A 193 -0.78 2.18 -6.61
C SER A 193 -1.20 1.48 -5.32
N PHE A 194 -1.29 2.23 -4.23
CA PHE A 194 -1.75 1.68 -2.96
C PHE A 194 -2.41 2.71 -2.04
N VAL A 195 -3.32 2.21 -1.19
CA VAL A 195 -4.00 2.96 -0.12
C VAL A 195 -3.80 2.22 1.20
N PHE A 196 -3.09 2.83 2.15
CA PHE A 196 -2.74 2.20 3.43
C PHE A 196 -3.06 3.09 4.62
N PHE A 197 -4.12 2.79 5.37
CA PHE A 197 -4.40 3.42 6.66
C PHE A 197 -3.94 2.50 7.78
N SER A 198 -2.62 2.38 7.93
CA SER A 198 -1.98 1.42 8.83
C SER A 198 -0.69 1.98 9.44
N LYS A 199 0.07 1.15 10.15
CA LYS A 199 1.40 1.45 10.70
C LYS A 199 2.32 0.26 10.42
N VAL A 200 3.64 0.46 10.52
CA VAL A 200 4.57 -0.67 10.63
C VAL A 200 4.77 -0.98 12.11
N CYS A 201 4.62 -2.25 12.46
CA CYS A 201 4.80 -2.70 13.83
C CYS A 201 6.26 -2.60 14.25
N LYS A 202 6.49 -2.13 15.48
CA LYS A 202 7.81 -2.25 16.12
C LYS A 202 8.20 -3.74 16.15
N PRO A 203 9.38 -4.13 15.64
CA PRO A 203 9.85 -5.51 15.73
C PRO A 203 9.99 -5.92 17.20
N GLY A 204 9.50 -7.11 17.55
CA GLY A 204 9.68 -7.66 18.91
C GLY A 204 11.15 -7.89 19.26
N ASN A 205 11.96 -8.26 18.26
CA ASN A 205 13.41 -8.45 18.37
C ASN A 205 14.15 -7.54 17.37
N PRO A 206 14.48 -6.29 17.73
CA PRO A 206 15.23 -5.39 16.85
C PRO A 206 16.64 -5.92 16.58
N THR A 207 17.06 -5.92 15.31
CA THR A 207 18.43 -6.32 14.93
C THR A 207 19.33 -5.09 14.80
N LYS A 208 20.61 -5.27 14.44
CA LYS A 208 21.49 -4.13 14.10
C LYS A 208 20.94 -3.31 12.93
N LYS A 209 20.41 -4.00 11.91
CA LYS A 209 19.88 -3.39 10.68
C LYS A 209 18.42 -2.92 10.80
N ASN A 210 17.60 -3.59 11.60
CA ASN A 210 16.17 -3.26 11.79
C ASN A 210 15.96 -2.73 13.21
N CYS A 211 15.73 -1.43 13.34
CA CYS A 211 15.80 -0.73 14.62
C CYS A 211 14.48 -0.05 14.96
N VAL A 212 14.27 0.21 16.25
CA VAL A 212 13.18 1.05 16.79
C VAL A 212 13.69 2.35 17.40
N VAL A 213 15.02 2.49 17.49
CA VAL A 213 15.75 3.66 17.97
C VAL A 213 16.96 3.86 17.04
N PRO A 214 17.31 5.09 16.65
CA PRO A 214 18.47 5.35 15.80
C PRO A 214 19.77 4.90 16.47
N LYS A 215 20.56 4.10 15.76
CA LYS A 215 21.87 3.58 16.18
C LYS A 215 22.78 3.36 14.97
N ILE A 216 24.08 3.34 15.18
CA ILE A 216 25.06 3.11 14.12
C ILE A 216 24.81 1.73 13.47
N GLY A 217 24.78 1.69 12.14
CA GLY A 217 24.51 0.48 11.36
C GLY A 217 23.03 0.18 11.15
N CYS A 218 22.13 1.05 11.62
CA CYS A 218 20.71 0.92 11.32
C CYS A 218 20.43 1.18 9.83
N GLU A 219 19.71 0.27 9.18
CA GLU A 219 19.29 0.42 7.78
C GLU A 219 17.78 0.68 7.65
N ASN A 220 16.97 0.09 8.53
CA ASN A 220 15.51 0.23 8.56
C ASN A 220 15.10 0.69 9.97
N LEU A 221 14.59 1.92 10.09
CA LEU A 221 14.09 2.45 11.35
C LEU A 221 12.56 2.40 11.35
N VAL A 222 11.98 1.72 12.34
CA VAL A 222 10.53 1.68 12.57
C VAL A 222 10.18 2.59 13.74
N GLY A 223 9.45 3.66 13.45
CA GLY A 223 9.14 4.74 14.39
C GLY A 223 9.69 6.09 13.91
N ASP A 224 9.28 7.15 14.60
CA ASP A 224 9.67 8.51 14.26
C ASP A 224 11.15 8.76 14.58
N LEU A 225 11.88 9.39 13.65
CA LEU A 225 13.26 9.82 13.83
C LEU A 225 13.26 11.28 14.29
N LYS A 226 13.70 11.53 15.53
CA LYS A 226 13.82 12.87 16.11
C LYS A 226 15.28 13.32 16.13
N ILE A 227 15.57 14.46 15.51
CA ILE A 227 16.88 15.12 15.49
C ILE A 227 16.75 16.44 16.23
N GLY A 228 17.54 16.59 17.29
CA GLY A 228 17.61 17.79 18.13
C GLY A 228 19.04 18.33 18.27
N PRO A 229 19.29 19.26 19.21
CA PRO A 229 20.57 19.95 19.35
C PRO A 229 21.79 19.01 19.56
N LYS A 230 21.58 17.88 20.23
CA LYS A 230 22.65 16.92 20.63
C LYS A 230 22.60 15.61 19.84
N PHE A 231 21.97 15.60 18.67
CA PHE A 231 21.83 14.37 17.90
C PHE A 231 23.16 13.92 17.28
N ASP A 232 23.50 12.65 17.44
CA ASP A 232 24.68 12.05 16.81
C ASP A 232 24.36 11.59 15.37
N PHE A 233 24.81 12.38 14.39
CA PHE A 233 24.57 12.13 12.97
C PHE A 233 25.23 10.85 12.44
N LYS A 234 26.18 10.23 13.14
CA LYS A 234 26.73 8.92 12.75
C LYS A 234 25.65 7.83 12.72
N LYS A 235 24.57 8.01 13.49
CA LYS A 235 23.45 7.05 13.60
C LYS A 235 22.57 6.98 12.35
N VAL A 236 22.62 7.97 11.45
CA VAL A 236 21.75 8.04 10.26
C VAL A 236 22.49 7.77 8.94
N LYS A 237 23.83 7.68 8.95
CA LYS A 237 24.62 7.47 7.73
C LYS A 237 24.22 6.22 6.93
N THR A 238 23.90 5.12 7.63
CA THR A 238 23.50 3.85 7.01
C THR A 238 21.99 3.70 6.81
N LEU A 239 21.20 4.67 7.28
CA LEU A 239 19.74 4.60 7.26
C LEU A 239 19.27 4.65 5.80
N LYS A 240 18.44 3.68 5.41
CA LYS A 240 17.87 3.55 4.05
C LYS A 240 16.37 3.78 4.03
N PHE A 241 15.68 3.26 5.03
CA PHE A 241 14.22 3.28 5.12
C PHE A 241 13.78 3.79 6.49
N LEU A 242 12.88 4.77 6.50
CA LEU A 242 12.23 5.28 7.70
C LEU A 242 10.73 4.98 7.63
N TYR A 243 10.22 4.14 8.53
CA TYR A 243 8.79 3.86 8.68
C TYR A 243 8.23 4.69 9.85
N GLY A 244 8.06 5.99 9.60
CA GLY A 244 7.65 7.01 10.56
C GLY A 244 7.94 8.42 10.06
N SER A 245 7.78 9.41 10.93
CA SER A 245 8.12 10.81 10.62
C SER A 245 9.61 11.10 10.81
N LEU A 246 10.20 11.93 9.95
CA LEU A 246 11.46 12.61 10.20
C LEU A 246 11.16 13.97 10.83
N ILE A 247 11.57 14.16 12.08
CA ILE A 247 11.29 15.36 12.88
C ILE A 247 12.62 16.00 13.26
N VAL A 248 12.90 17.20 12.75
CA VAL A 248 14.17 17.90 12.97
C VAL A 248 13.87 19.26 13.61
N LYS A 249 14.17 19.42 14.90
CA LYS A 249 13.86 20.65 15.65
C LYS A 249 15.04 21.16 16.44
N ASN A 250 15.33 22.46 16.35
CA ASN A 250 16.40 23.12 17.10
C ASN A 250 17.75 22.38 17.01
N SER A 251 18.06 21.79 15.85
CA SER A 251 19.25 20.98 15.68
C SER A 251 20.46 21.78 15.21
N SER A 252 21.65 21.20 15.34
CA SER A 252 22.89 21.73 14.77
C SER A 252 23.09 21.34 13.30
N LEU A 253 22.06 20.79 12.63
CA LEU A 253 22.15 20.32 11.24
C LEU A 253 22.36 21.50 10.29
N THR A 254 23.36 21.39 9.40
CA THR A 254 23.63 22.38 8.35
C THR A 254 22.99 22.03 7.03
N ASP A 255 22.83 20.74 6.75
CA ASP A 255 22.26 20.22 5.50
C ASP A 255 21.85 18.75 5.66
N PHE A 256 21.00 18.26 4.75
CA PHE A 256 20.52 16.87 4.78
C PHE A 256 21.48 15.84 4.14
N LYS A 257 22.72 16.20 3.78
CA LYS A 257 23.68 15.23 3.23
C LYS A 257 24.12 14.17 4.24
N VAL A 258 23.91 14.41 5.53
CA VAL A 258 24.11 13.40 6.59
C VAL A 258 23.29 12.11 6.35
N PHE A 259 22.18 12.22 5.61
CA PHE A 259 21.35 11.10 5.17
C PHE A 259 21.87 10.48 3.87
N GLU A 260 23.12 10.00 3.89
CA GLU A 260 23.86 9.52 2.71
C GLU A 260 23.14 8.38 1.95
N ASN A 261 22.31 7.60 2.63
CA ASN A 261 21.67 6.40 2.10
C ASN A 261 20.14 6.39 2.22
N LEU A 262 19.52 7.45 2.75
CA LEU A 262 18.07 7.48 2.96
C LEU A 262 17.38 7.54 1.59
N MET A 263 16.62 6.50 1.27
CA MET A 263 15.94 6.37 -0.02
C MET A 263 14.44 6.62 0.11
N GLU A 264 13.86 6.24 1.24
CA GLU A 264 12.41 6.21 1.41
C GLU A 264 11.98 6.54 2.84
N ILE A 265 10.95 7.40 2.94
CA ILE A 265 10.22 7.71 4.17
C ILE A 265 8.77 7.27 3.97
N VAL A 266 8.21 6.57 4.95
CA VAL A 266 6.83 6.05 4.91
C VAL A 266 6.11 6.46 6.18
N GLN A 267 5.21 7.44 6.08
CA GLN A 267 4.32 7.89 7.15
C GLN A 267 2.86 7.61 6.77
N MET A 268 2.28 6.54 7.33
CA MET A 268 0.91 6.10 7.04
C MET A 268 -0.14 6.64 8.03
N ASN A 269 0.23 7.58 8.90
CA ASN A 269 -0.71 8.26 9.78
C ASN A 269 -1.10 9.60 9.18
N SER A 270 -2.36 9.73 8.77
CA SER A 270 -2.93 10.95 8.17
C SER A 270 -2.92 12.18 9.07
N THR A 271 -2.65 12.04 10.38
CA THR A 271 -2.53 13.16 11.32
C THR A 271 -1.09 13.64 11.53
N LYS A 272 -0.11 13.03 10.85
CA LYS A 272 1.31 13.36 11.00
C LYS A 272 1.95 13.72 9.66
N LEU A 273 2.84 14.72 9.69
CA LEU A 273 3.75 15.03 8.59
C LEU A 273 4.77 13.90 8.43
N ALA A 274 5.16 13.59 7.20
CA ALA A 274 6.27 12.67 6.93
C ALA A 274 7.63 13.32 7.24
N ILE A 275 7.78 14.62 6.94
CA ILE A 275 8.96 15.42 7.28
C ILE A 275 8.50 16.71 7.97
N ASP A 276 8.99 16.94 9.19
CA ASP A 276 8.70 18.13 10.00
C ASP A 276 10.02 18.77 10.46
N VAL A 277 10.41 19.89 9.84
CA VAL A 277 11.71 20.54 10.05
C VAL A 277 11.50 21.96 10.54
N GLN A 278 11.74 22.21 11.82
CA GLN A 278 11.44 23.50 12.44
C GLN A 278 12.60 24.08 13.25
N ASP A 279 12.74 25.40 13.23
CA ASP A 279 13.63 26.15 14.12
C ASP A 279 15.13 25.78 14.02
N ASN A 280 15.59 25.26 12.87
CA ASN A 280 17.01 24.91 12.67
C ASN A 280 17.76 26.11 12.07
N LYS A 281 18.37 26.93 12.94
CA LYS A 281 19.06 28.17 12.55
C LYS A 281 20.33 27.96 11.73
N ASN A 282 20.92 26.77 11.74
CA ASN A 282 22.13 26.46 10.96
C ASN A 282 21.84 25.76 9.62
N LEU A 283 20.58 25.36 9.38
CA LEU A 283 20.20 24.52 8.25
C LEU A 283 20.13 25.34 6.95
N GLN A 284 21.17 25.28 6.13
CA GLN A 284 21.31 26.12 4.95
C GLN A 284 20.82 25.48 3.65
N SER A 285 20.68 24.15 3.61
CA SER A 285 20.13 23.43 2.45
C SER A 285 19.25 22.26 2.88
N ALA A 286 18.16 22.06 2.15
CA ALA A 286 17.21 20.96 2.36
C ALA A 286 17.47 19.72 1.46
N MET A 287 18.55 19.71 0.67
CA MET A 287 18.79 18.66 -0.33
C MET A 287 19.12 17.31 0.30
N PHE A 288 18.34 16.28 -0.05
CA PHE A 288 18.66 14.88 0.27
C PHE A 288 19.46 14.23 -0.87
N PRO A 289 20.55 13.48 -0.59
CA PRO A 289 21.35 12.87 -1.66
C PRO A 289 20.65 11.77 -2.46
N LYS A 290 19.83 10.94 -1.80
CA LYS A 290 19.26 9.72 -2.41
C LYS A 290 17.77 9.52 -2.15
N LEU A 291 17.09 10.48 -1.51
CA LEU A 291 15.68 10.36 -1.21
C LEU A 291 14.88 10.39 -2.52
N ARG A 292 14.12 9.34 -2.76
CA ARG A 292 13.33 9.18 -3.99
C ARG A 292 11.85 9.04 -3.73
N ARG A 293 11.47 8.72 -2.49
CA ARG A 293 10.08 8.46 -2.14
C ARG A 293 9.75 8.90 -0.71
N ILE A 294 8.61 9.56 -0.55
CA ILE A 294 8.01 9.92 0.72
C ILE A 294 6.53 9.54 0.63
N TYR A 295 6.13 8.41 1.19
CA TYR A 295 4.71 8.09 1.30
C TYR A 295 4.11 8.81 2.50
N THR A 296 2.99 9.52 2.27
CA THR A 296 2.23 10.24 3.29
C THR A 296 0.74 10.30 2.93
N ASP A 297 -0.12 10.09 3.91
CA ASP A 297 -1.57 10.34 3.78
C ASP A 297 -1.99 11.74 4.26
N HIS A 298 -1.04 12.52 4.81
CA HIS A 298 -1.28 13.90 5.21
C HIS A 298 -1.19 14.84 4.00
N MET A 299 -2.13 15.80 3.90
CA MET A 299 -2.23 16.75 2.79
C MET A 299 -0.94 17.57 2.62
N ILE A 300 -0.45 18.17 3.71
CA ILE A 300 0.86 18.81 3.80
C ILE A 300 1.84 17.71 4.22
N GLY A 301 2.39 16.94 3.29
CA GLY A 301 3.27 15.82 3.63
C GLY A 301 4.59 16.25 4.31
N VAL A 302 5.07 17.43 3.94
CA VAL A 302 6.38 17.97 4.33
C VAL A 302 6.26 19.45 4.71
N LEU A 303 6.84 19.81 5.85
CA LEU A 303 6.86 21.19 6.35
C LEU A 303 8.27 21.59 6.81
N PHE A 304 8.74 22.73 6.30
CA PHE A 304 9.90 23.45 6.79
C PHE A 304 9.43 24.80 7.35
N LYS A 305 9.70 25.10 8.62
CA LYS A 305 9.25 26.36 9.25
C LYS A 305 10.30 26.99 10.17
N SER A 306 10.50 28.29 10.09
CA SER A 306 11.39 29.06 10.98
C SER A 306 12.86 28.60 11.01
N ASN A 307 13.31 27.97 9.93
CA ASN A 307 14.71 27.54 9.74
C ASN A 307 15.59 28.71 9.25
N HIS A 308 16.86 28.45 8.93
CA HIS A 308 17.75 29.48 8.39
C HIS A 308 17.18 30.14 7.13
N ASN A 309 17.34 31.46 7.00
CA ASN A 309 16.72 32.26 5.94
C ASN A 309 17.16 31.87 4.53
N SER A 310 18.31 31.22 4.37
CA SER A 310 18.77 30.73 3.06
C SER A 310 17.83 29.70 2.44
N LEU A 311 17.07 28.94 3.24
CA LEU A 311 16.14 27.92 2.73
C LEU A 311 15.01 28.53 1.90
N LYS A 312 14.64 29.80 2.13
CA LYS A 312 13.63 30.50 1.30
C LYS A 312 14.01 30.56 -0.18
N PHE A 313 15.31 30.46 -0.48
CA PHE A 313 15.85 30.48 -1.84
C PHE A 313 16.29 29.08 -2.33
N ASP A 314 16.02 28.02 -1.57
CA ASP A 314 16.37 26.62 -1.91
C ASP A 314 15.21 25.91 -2.63
N PHE A 315 14.61 26.57 -3.63
CA PHE A 315 13.47 26.05 -4.38
C PHE A 315 13.78 24.72 -5.08
N LYS A 316 15.04 24.48 -5.47
CA LYS A 316 15.49 23.21 -6.06
C LYS A 316 15.31 22.04 -5.09
N SER A 317 15.67 22.22 -3.82
CA SER A 317 15.42 21.19 -2.80
C SER A 317 13.93 21.02 -2.55
N CYS A 318 13.14 22.09 -2.54
CA CYS A 318 11.68 22.02 -2.44
C CYS A 318 11.08 21.13 -3.54
N PHE A 319 11.38 21.40 -4.82
CA PHE A 319 10.91 20.58 -5.94
C PHE A 319 11.39 19.13 -5.85
N SER A 320 12.66 18.91 -5.49
CA SER A 320 13.20 17.55 -5.31
C SER A 320 12.44 16.76 -4.25
N ILE A 321 12.10 17.39 -3.12
CA ILE A 321 11.35 16.76 -2.03
C ILE A 321 9.90 16.53 -2.46
N ARG A 322 9.25 17.53 -3.08
CA ARG A 322 7.86 17.40 -3.56
C ARG A 322 7.70 16.25 -4.55
N ASN A 323 8.63 16.15 -5.50
CA ASN A 323 8.63 15.06 -6.49
C ASN A 323 8.76 13.67 -5.82
N ALA A 324 9.41 13.59 -4.66
CA ALA A 324 9.46 12.35 -3.88
C ALA A 324 8.14 12.02 -3.15
N VAL A 325 7.28 12.99 -2.84
CA VAL A 325 6.04 12.77 -2.06
C VAL A 325 5.01 11.97 -2.83
N ASN A 326 4.53 12.43 -3.98
CA ASN A 326 3.57 11.69 -4.80
C ASN A 326 3.52 12.26 -6.24
N GLY A 327 4.67 12.67 -6.77
CA GLY A 327 4.75 13.32 -8.09
C GLY A 327 4.43 14.82 -8.07
N PRO A 328 4.52 15.49 -9.23
CA PRO A 328 4.62 16.95 -9.33
C PRO A 328 3.32 17.72 -9.02
N ASP A 329 2.16 17.07 -9.05
CA ASP A 329 0.84 17.74 -9.13
C ASP A 329 0.25 18.16 -7.77
N ASN A 330 0.85 17.76 -6.65
CA ASN A 330 0.39 18.15 -5.32
C ASN A 330 1.20 19.33 -4.76
N HIS A 331 0.85 20.53 -5.21
CA HIS A 331 1.54 21.79 -4.87
C HIS A 331 1.67 22.04 -3.35
N PHE A 332 0.68 21.64 -2.55
CA PHE A 332 0.64 21.90 -1.10
C PHE A 332 1.28 20.78 -0.26
N SER A 333 1.78 19.72 -0.90
CA SER A 333 2.41 18.61 -0.19
C SER A 333 3.73 18.98 0.47
N THR A 334 4.39 20.06 0.04
CA THR A 334 5.70 20.50 0.55
C THR A 334 5.69 22.02 0.69
N LEU A 335 5.89 22.50 1.92
CA LEU A 335 5.88 23.94 2.24
C LEU A 335 7.15 24.37 2.98
N PHE A 336 7.65 25.57 2.65
CA PHE A 336 8.77 26.24 3.30
C PHE A 336 8.32 27.62 3.77
N ASP A 337 8.24 27.85 5.08
CA ASP A 337 7.71 29.09 5.67
C ASP A 337 6.37 29.50 5.04
N ASP A 338 5.47 28.52 4.90
CA ASP A 338 4.13 28.66 4.31
C ASP A 338 4.13 29.01 2.80
N LEU A 339 5.29 28.97 2.13
CA LEU A 339 5.44 29.13 0.67
C LEU A 339 5.45 27.78 -0.06
N SER A 340 4.83 27.75 -1.25
CA SER A 340 4.98 26.65 -2.20
C SER A 340 6.35 26.69 -2.89
N CYS A 341 6.76 25.59 -3.55
CA CYS A 341 8.01 25.57 -4.31
C CYS A 341 8.02 26.59 -5.46
N GLU A 342 6.87 26.83 -6.10
CA GLU A 342 6.72 27.86 -7.15
C GLU A 342 6.87 29.28 -6.59
N ASP A 343 6.33 29.55 -5.41
CA ASP A 343 6.47 30.86 -4.78
C ASP A 343 7.94 31.12 -4.43
N MET A 344 8.64 30.11 -3.91
CA MET A 344 10.08 30.19 -3.65
C MET A 344 10.90 30.44 -4.92
N GLU A 345 10.55 29.80 -6.05
CA GLU A 345 11.25 30.00 -7.33
C GLU A 345 11.13 31.45 -7.83
N LYS A 346 9.99 32.10 -7.56
CA LYS A 346 9.75 33.51 -7.91
C LYS A 346 10.46 34.48 -6.98
N LEU A 347 10.86 34.07 -5.77
CA LEU A 347 11.66 34.89 -4.87
C LEU A 347 13.06 35.10 -5.49
N LYS A 348 13.25 36.24 -6.15
CA LYS A 348 14.57 36.66 -6.61
C LYS A 348 15.50 36.68 -5.40
N LYS A 349 16.63 35.96 -5.46
CA LYS A 349 17.77 36.26 -4.58
C LYS A 349 18.05 37.75 -4.79
N PRO A 350 18.07 38.59 -3.73
CA PRO A 350 18.57 39.95 -3.90
C PRO A 350 19.96 39.81 -4.52
N ASN A 351 20.16 40.43 -5.68
CA ASN A 351 21.46 40.51 -6.30
C ASN A 351 22.43 41.00 -5.23
N GLY A 352 23.43 40.19 -4.89
CA GLY A 352 24.53 40.64 -4.04
C GLY A 352 25.07 41.91 -4.66
N GLY A 353 24.91 43.03 -3.95
CA GLY A 353 25.59 44.27 -4.29
C GLY A 353 27.08 43.97 -4.40
N ARG A 354 27.66 44.47 -5.50
CA ARG A 354 29.11 44.51 -5.69
C ARG A 354 29.81 45.22 -4.55
#